data_AF-A0A7J4YTE5-F1
#
_entry.id   AF-A0A7J4YTE5-F1
#
_cell.length_a   1.000
_cell.length_b   1.000
_cell.length_c   1.000
_cell.angle_alpha   90.00
_cell.angle_beta   90.00
_cell.angle_gamma   90.00
#
_symmetry.space_group_name_H-M   'P 1'
#
loop_
_entity.id
_entity.type
_entity.pdbx_description
1 polymer ?
#
loop_
_entity_poly.entity_id
_entity_poly.type
_entity_poly.pdbx_seq_one_letter_code
_entity_poly.pdbx_strand_id
1 'polypeptide(L)'
;MSAGFKYDLVPPVEQEERYDVQTGIRRRGPFKLDTQNLVVGSFLPGFTPIYADLKNKFAYAVINVRVIEAYTSGTSIKIAKNSLAYVGMFIGNGTKGAEVTAIDKTNKDYDVLTIKAAFGENIAKDTVLFNAVAVDGLKQKHVANSALFNRTKIEDGITLVSLLRTAAEIEPSKLVMPFSENDKANMKGWFEFNE
;
A
#
# COMPACT_ATOMS: atom_id res chain seq x y z
N MET A 1 -38.90 34.79 15.38
CA MET A 1 -38.20 33.50 15.57
C MET A 1 -36.73 33.73 15.21
N SER A 2 -35.83 33.57 16.18
CA SER A 2 -34.39 33.76 15.95
C SER A 2 -33.89 32.70 14.97
N ALA A 3 -33.23 33.11 13.89
CA ALA A 3 -32.62 32.22 12.92
C ALA A 3 -31.46 31.47 13.60
N GLY A 4 -31.72 30.24 14.04
CA GLY A 4 -30.71 29.37 14.64
C GLY A 4 -29.70 28.96 13.58
N PHE A 5 -28.46 29.45 13.72
CA PHE A 5 -27.33 28.95 12.94
C PHE A 5 -27.16 27.46 13.23
N LYS A 6 -27.35 26.63 12.20
CA LYS A 6 -26.97 25.22 12.24
C LYS A 6 -25.47 25.15 11.91
N TYR A 7 -24.68 24.72 12.87
CA TYR A 7 -23.31 24.29 12.62
C TYR A 7 -23.35 22.87 12.07
N ASP A 8 -23.32 22.70 10.75
CA ASP A 8 -22.96 21.41 10.11
C ASP A 8 -21.44 21.22 10.24
N LEU A 9 -20.96 21.16 11.48
CA LEU A 9 -19.62 20.66 11.76
C LEU A 9 -19.71 19.14 11.57
N VAL A 10 -19.36 18.68 10.37
CA VAL A 10 -19.05 17.27 10.14
C VAL A 10 -18.11 16.86 11.28
N PRO A 11 -18.45 15.84 12.09
CA PRO A 11 -17.60 15.43 13.19
C PRO A 11 -16.19 15.21 12.63
N PRO A 12 -15.14 15.72 13.30
CA PRO A 12 -13.78 15.44 12.86
C PRO A 12 -13.67 13.93 12.73
N VAL A 13 -13.39 13.46 11.50
CA VAL A 13 -13.14 12.04 11.24
C VAL A 13 -12.12 11.62 12.28
N GLU A 14 -12.51 10.72 13.19
CA GLU A 14 -11.62 10.19 14.22
C GLU A 14 -10.32 9.83 13.52
N GLN A 15 -9.20 10.37 14.00
CA GLN A 15 -7.90 9.92 13.54
C GLN A 15 -7.79 8.49 14.06
N GLU A 16 -8.25 7.54 13.26
CA GLU A 16 -8.13 6.12 13.57
C GLU A 16 -6.65 5.84 13.77
N GLU A 17 -6.25 5.69 15.04
CA GLU A 17 -4.86 5.50 15.43
C GLU A 17 -4.42 4.15 14.88
N ARG A 18 -3.57 4.20 13.84
CA ARG A 18 -3.05 3.02 13.14
C ARG A 18 -1.89 2.37 13.88
N TYR A 19 -1.28 3.11 14.79
CA TYR A 19 -0.11 2.77 15.60
C TYR A 19 -0.02 3.76 16.77
N ASP A 20 0.70 3.42 17.84
CA ASP A 20 0.96 4.35 18.95
C ASP A 20 1.80 5.53 18.44
N VAL A 21 1.18 6.71 18.36
CA VAL A 21 1.80 7.94 17.85
C VAL A 21 3.07 8.32 18.61
N GLN A 22 3.19 7.96 19.89
CA GLN A 22 4.37 8.25 20.72
C GLN A 22 5.61 7.47 20.29
N THR A 23 5.42 6.29 19.69
CA THR A 23 6.49 5.41 19.21
C THR A 23 6.96 5.75 17.79
N GLY A 24 6.22 6.64 17.12
CA GLY A 24 6.45 7.09 15.75
C GLY A 24 7.64 8.02 15.58
N ILE A 25 8.85 7.47 15.39
CA ILE A 25 10.05 8.29 15.14
C ILE A 25 10.22 8.52 13.65
N ARG A 26 10.25 9.80 13.24
CA ARG A 26 10.55 10.17 11.85
C ARG A 26 12.01 9.88 11.48
N ARG A 27 12.20 9.42 10.26
CA ARG A 27 13.51 9.36 9.63
C ARG A 27 13.98 10.78 9.31
N ARG A 28 15.28 11.05 9.51
CA ARG A 28 15.85 12.38 9.26
C ARG A 28 15.96 12.65 7.76
N GLY A 29 15.51 13.84 7.36
CA GLY A 29 15.61 14.38 6.00
C GLY A 29 14.46 13.94 5.08
N PRO A 30 14.12 14.78 4.09
CA PRO A 30 13.12 14.42 3.09
C PRO A 30 13.66 13.37 2.12
N PHE A 31 12.78 12.50 1.63
CA PHE A 31 13.07 11.56 0.55
C PHE A 31 12.26 11.95 -0.69
N LYS A 32 12.87 11.83 -1.87
CA LYS A 32 12.18 12.06 -3.14
C LYS A 32 11.36 10.82 -3.49
N LEU A 33 10.03 10.97 -3.52
CA LEU A 33 9.13 9.90 -3.92
C LEU A 33 9.24 9.65 -5.43
N ASP A 34 9.38 8.39 -5.82
CA ASP A 34 9.21 7.96 -7.19
C ASP A 34 7.72 7.88 -7.55
N THR A 35 7.30 8.70 -8.52
CA THR A 35 5.89 8.86 -8.91
C THR A 35 5.54 8.17 -10.22
N GLN A 36 6.49 7.50 -10.89
CA GLN A 36 6.32 6.97 -12.26
C GLN A 36 5.07 6.09 -12.46
N ASN A 37 4.70 5.27 -11.48
CA ASN A 37 3.56 4.36 -11.56
C ASN A 37 2.42 4.75 -10.60
N LEU A 38 2.42 5.99 -10.12
CA LEU A 38 1.42 6.53 -9.22
C LEU A 38 0.54 7.54 -9.95
N VAL A 39 -0.74 7.60 -9.60
CA VAL A 39 -1.69 8.51 -10.25
C VAL A 39 -1.47 9.93 -9.73
N VAL A 40 -1.03 10.83 -10.61
CA VAL A 40 -0.84 12.25 -10.30
C VAL A 40 -2.16 12.88 -9.85
N GLY A 41 -2.09 13.73 -8.82
CA GLY A 41 -3.24 14.36 -8.18
C GLY A 41 -3.92 13.51 -7.12
N SER A 42 -3.60 12.21 -7.02
CA SER A 42 -4.11 11.35 -5.94
C SER A 42 -3.33 11.52 -4.64
N PHE A 43 -3.87 10.98 -3.54
CA PHE A 43 -3.23 11.03 -2.23
C PHE A 43 -2.77 9.64 -1.80
N LEU A 44 -1.47 9.52 -1.51
CA LEU A 44 -0.95 8.37 -0.77
C LEU A 44 -1.39 8.43 0.69
N PRO A 45 -2.04 7.37 1.21
CA PRO A 45 -2.43 7.34 2.62
C PRO A 45 -1.19 7.32 3.52
N GLY A 46 -1.33 7.91 4.71
CA GLY A 46 -0.32 7.74 5.76
C GLY A 46 -0.12 6.26 6.07
N PHE A 47 1.10 5.90 6.48
CA PHE A 47 1.51 4.53 6.76
C PHE A 47 1.59 3.60 5.55
N THR A 48 1.58 4.12 4.32
CA THR A 48 1.90 3.33 3.12
C THR A 48 3.29 2.70 3.27
N PRO A 49 3.48 1.40 2.95
CA PRO A 49 4.80 0.77 2.97
C PRO A 49 5.74 1.42 1.92
N ILE A 50 6.93 1.81 2.36
CA ILE A 50 7.93 2.49 1.54
C ILE A 50 9.27 1.76 1.62
N TYR A 51 9.90 1.57 0.46
CA TYR A 51 11.33 1.27 0.37
C TYR A 51 12.10 2.59 0.25
N ALA A 52 12.86 2.91 1.29
CA ALA A 52 13.67 4.11 1.37
C ALA A 52 15.13 3.79 1.02
N ASP A 53 15.58 4.29 -0.13
CA ASP A 53 16.99 4.28 -0.54
C ASP A 53 17.74 5.35 0.26
N LEU A 54 18.53 4.89 1.24
CA LEU A 54 19.31 5.75 2.12
C LEU A 54 20.45 6.49 1.42
N LYS A 55 20.98 5.93 0.33
CA LYS A 55 22.15 6.46 -0.37
C LYS A 55 21.74 7.60 -1.30
N ASN A 56 20.72 7.35 -2.12
CA ASN A 56 20.27 8.31 -3.13
C ASN A 56 19.09 9.19 -2.66
N LYS A 57 18.57 8.93 -1.45
CA LYS A 57 17.42 9.64 -0.85
C LYS A 57 16.13 9.53 -1.68
N PHE A 58 15.93 8.39 -2.34
CA PHE A 58 14.66 8.06 -3.01
C PHE A 58 13.73 7.25 -2.09
N ALA A 59 12.44 7.42 -2.28
CA ALA A 59 11.38 6.64 -1.66
C ALA A 59 10.56 5.97 -2.76
N TYR A 60 10.44 4.65 -2.70
CA TYR A 60 9.63 3.87 -3.63
C TYR A 60 8.42 3.31 -2.89
N ALA A 61 7.22 3.55 -3.41
CA ALA A 61 6.02 2.96 -2.85
C ALA A 61 6.03 1.45 -3.08
N VAL A 62 5.95 0.68 -2.00
CA VAL A 62 5.84 -0.78 -2.09
C VAL A 62 4.38 -1.11 -2.33
N ILE A 63 4.08 -1.62 -3.52
CA ILE A 63 2.72 -1.90 -3.93
C ILE A 63 2.39 -3.33 -3.53
N ASN A 64 1.61 -3.45 -2.47
CA ASN A 64 1.05 -4.70 -1.98
C ASN A 64 -0.45 -4.69 -2.19
N VAL A 65 -1.01 -5.85 -2.52
CA VAL A 65 -2.40 -6.01 -2.93
C VAL A 65 -3.01 -7.14 -2.12
N ARG A 66 -4.03 -6.83 -1.31
CA ARG A 66 -4.77 -7.85 -0.56
C ARG A 66 -5.87 -8.44 -1.43
N VAL A 67 -5.96 -9.76 -1.48
CA VAL A 67 -7.03 -10.50 -2.18
C VAL A 67 -8.28 -10.54 -1.31
N ILE A 68 -9.43 -10.12 -1.84
CA ILE A 68 -10.69 -10.05 -1.07
C ILE A 68 -11.59 -11.28 -1.23
N GLU A 69 -11.34 -12.07 -2.27
CA GLU A 69 -12.06 -13.30 -2.55
C GLU A 69 -11.07 -14.34 -3.05
N ALA A 70 -11.21 -15.58 -2.57
CA ALA A 70 -10.31 -16.66 -2.95
C ALA A 70 -10.30 -16.84 -4.47
N TYR A 71 -9.10 -16.85 -5.06
CA TYR A 71 -8.91 -17.11 -6.47
C TYR A 71 -8.61 -18.60 -6.66
N THR A 72 -9.36 -19.26 -7.54
CA THR A 72 -9.15 -20.67 -7.88
C THR A 72 -8.65 -20.84 -9.30
N SER A 73 -9.27 -20.14 -10.27
CA SER A 73 -8.86 -20.18 -11.67
C SER A 73 -9.36 -18.97 -12.45
N GLY A 74 -8.89 -18.84 -13.69
CA GLY A 74 -9.29 -17.76 -14.61
C GLY A 74 -8.30 -16.61 -14.64
N THR A 75 -8.73 -15.45 -15.15
CA THR A 75 -7.86 -14.29 -15.37
C THR A 75 -8.29 -13.08 -14.55
N SER A 76 -9.20 -13.22 -13.60
CA SER A 76 -9.71 -12.12 -12.78
C SER A 76 -9.46 -12.39 -11.31
N ILE A 77 -8.75 -11.48 -10.64
CA ILE A 77 -8.49 -11.52 -9.20
C ILE A 77 -9.17 -10.31 -8.57
N LYS A 78 -10.02 -10.55 -7.56
CA LYS A 78 -10.65 -9.47 -6.79
C LYS A 78 -9.74 -9.06 -5.64
N ILE A 79 -9.51 -7.75 -5.53
CA ILE A 79 -8.53 -7.18 -4.62
C ILE A 79 -9.13 -6.03 -3.81
N ALA A 80 -8.46 -5.67 -2.72
CA ALA A 80 -8.87 -4.57 -1.87
C ALA A 80 -8.90 -3.25 -2.63
N LYS A 81 -9.89 -2.42 -2.32
CA LYS A 81 -10.11 -1.14 -2.97
C LYS A 81 -8.92 -0.19 -2.77
N ASN A 82 -8.66 0.65 -3.77
CA ASN A 82 -7.60 1.65 -3.74
C ASN A 82 -6.20 1.05 -3.60
N SER A 83 -6.02 -0.20 -4.01
CA SER A 83 -4.69 -0.77 -4.18
C SER A 83 -3.93 0.06 -5.22
N LEU A 84 -2.66 0.38 -4.94
CA LEU A 84 -1.79 1.16 -5.84
C LEU A 84 -1.34 0.35 -7.09
N ALA A 85 -2.15 -0.61 -7.51
CA ALA A 85 -1.89 -1.46 -8.65
C ALA A 85 -1.96 -0.66 -9.96
N TYR A 86 -1.12 -1.04 -10.92
CA TYR A 86 -1.03 -0.42 -12.25
C TYR A 86 -0.92 -1.49 -13.34
N VAL A 87 -1.30 -1.11 -14.57
CA VAL A 87 -1.24 -2.00 -15.74
C VAL A 87 0.22 -2.25 -16.13
N GLY A 88 0.56 -3.50 -16.42
CA GLY A 88 1.93 -3.95 -16.70
C GLY A 88 2.73 -4.31 -15.44
N MET A 89 2.14 -4.23 -14.24
CA MET A 89 2.80 -4.72 -13.02
C MET A 89 2.78 -6.25 -12.97
N PHE A 90 3.81 -6.83 -12.34
CA PHE A 90 3.83 -8.25 -12.02
C PHE A 90 3.37 -8.43 -10.58
N ILE A 91 2.32 -9.22 -10.37
CA ILE A 91 1.92 -9.66 -9.03
C ILE A 91 2.55 -10.99 -8.72
N GLY A 92 3.00 -11.19 -7.48
CA GLY A 92 3.57 -12.45 -7.03
C GLY A 92 3.25 -12.77 -5.58
N ASN A 93 3.30 -14.06 -5.25
CA ASN A 93 3.22 -14.58 -3.89
C ASN A 93 4.54 -15.22 -3.41
N GLY A 94 5.60 -15.19 -4.23
CA GLY A 94 6.90 -15.82 -3.96
C GLY A 94 7.08 -17.19 -4.61
N THR A 95 6.01 -17.83 -5.07
CA THR A 95 6.04 -19.12 -5.79
C THR A 95 5.57 -18.99 -7.24
N LYS A 96 4.56 -18.14 -7.46
CA LYS A 96 3.92 -17.87 -8.74
C LYS A 96 3.63 -16.39 -8.89
N GLY A 97 3.42 -15.98 -10.13
CA GLY A 97 3.06 -14.63 -10.47
C GLY A 97 2.33 -14.52 -11.78
N ALA A 98 1.84 -13.31 -12.03
CA ALA A 98 1.15 -12.98 -13.27
C ALA A 98 1.32 -11.49 -13.61
N GLU A 99 1.22 -11.17 -14.90
CA GLU A 99 1.22 -9.81 -15.42
C GLU A 99 -0.21 -9.25 -15.42
N VAL A 100 -0.39 -8.06 -14.85
CA VAL A 100 -1.68 -7.33 -14.84
C VAL A 100 -1.88 -6.61 -16.18
N THR A 101 -2.97 -6.90 -16.88
CA THR A 101 -3.29 -6.29 -18.19
C THR A 101 -4.37 -5.22 -18.11
N ALA A 102 -5.27 -5.30 -17.13
CA ALA A 102 -6.30 -4.31 -16.91
C ALA A 102 -6.69 -4.25 -15.43
N ILE A 103 -7.26 -3.12 -15.03
CA ILE A 103 -7.76 -2.90 -13.67
C ILE A 103 -9.15 -2.27 -13.78
N ASP A 104 -10.15 -2.96 -13.27
CA ASP A 104 -11.50 -2.42 -13.14
C ASP A 104 -11.70 -1.84 -11.73
N LYS A 105 -12.03 -0.55 -11.68
CA LYS A 105 -12.27 0.23 -10.44
C LYS A 105 -13.72 0.66 -10.25
N THR A 106 -14.65 0.14 -11.06
CA THR A 106 -16.07 0.55 -11.07
C THR A 106 -16.82 0.12 -9.81
N ASN A 107 -16.45 -1.02 -9.22
CA ASN A 107 -17.06 -1.50 -8.00
C ASN A 107 -16.63 -0.65 -6.78
N LYS A 108 -17.55 -0.40 -5.85
CA LYS A 108 -17.31 0.44 -4.67
C LYS A 108 -16.51 -0.27 -3.58
N ASP A 109 -16.62 -1.59 -3.51
CA ASP A 109 -16.10 -2.40 -2.41
C ASP A 109 -14.74 -3.04 -2.75
N TYR A 110 -14.48 -3.31 -4.03
CA TYR A 110 -13.24 -3.94 -4.49
C TYR A 110 -12.79 -3.43 -5.86
N ASP A 111 -11.53 -3.68 -6.19
CA ASP A 111 -11.01 -3.54 -7.55
C ASP A 111 -10.81 -4.95 -8.15
N VAL A 112 -10.87 -5.08 -9.48
CA VAL A 112 -10.63 -6.34 -10.19
C VAL A 112 -9.38 -6.21 -11.05
N LEU A 113 -8.39 -7.06 -10.80
CA LEU A 113 -7.21 -7.20 -11.65
C LEU A 113 -7.49 -8.24 -12.72
N THR A 114 -7.29 -7.87 -13.98
CA THR A 114 -7.21 -8.81 -15.08
C THR A 114 -5.75 -9.19 -15.29
N ILE A 115 -5.44 -10.48 -15.25
CA ILE A 115 -4.11 -11.03 -15.48
C ILE A 115 -4.00 -11.68 -16.86
N LYS A 116 -2.80 -11.63 -17.45
CA LYS A 116 -2.54 -12.11 -18.81
C LYS A 116 -2.67 -13.62 -18.96
N ALA A 117 -2.29 -14.35 -17.93
CA ALA A 117 -2.40 -15.80 -17.84
C ALA A 117 -2.91 -16.16 -16.44
N ALA A 118 -3.51 -17.33 -16.29
CA ALA A 118 -3.93 -17.82 -14.99
C ALA A 118 -2.73 -17.86 -14.03
N PHE A 119 -2.96 -17.50 -12.76
CA PHE A 119 -1.90 -17.40 -11.75
C PHE A 119 -1.20 -18.75 -11.51
N GLY A 120 -1.89 -19.85 -11.82
CA GLY A 120 -1.33 -21.20 -11.77
C GLY A 120 -1.34 -21.82 -10.36
N GLU A 121 -1.93 -21.14 -9.39
CA GLU A 121 -2.14 -21.62 -8.02
C GLU A 121 -3.39 -20.96 -7.43
N ASN A 122 -4.04 -21.65 -6.49
CA ASN A 122 -5.14 -21.08 -5.72
C ASN A 122 -4.58 -20.04 -4.74
N ILE A 123 -5.21 -18.88 -4.67
CA ILE A 123 -4.85 -17.83 -3.73
C ILE A 123 -5.97 -17.72 -2.71
N ALA A 124 -5.63 -17.88 -1.43
CA ALA A 124 -6.61 -17.75 -0.36
C ALA A 124 -7.13 -16.31 -0.25
N LYS A 125 -8.30 -16.17 0.37
CA LYS A 125 -8.81 -14.87 0.77
C LYS A 125 -7.83 -14.24 1.79
N ASP A 126 -7.71 -12.91 1.74
CA ASP A 126 -6.87 -12.08 2.60
C ASP A 126 -5.35 -12.25 2.39
N THR A 127 -4.93 -13.10 1.45
CA THR A 127 -3.53 -13.18 1.02
C THR A 127 -3.07 -11.85 0.43
N VAL A 128 -1.87 -11.42 0.83
CA VAL A 128 -1.23 -10.19 0.33
C VAL A 128 -0.24 -10.56 -0.77
N LEU A 129 -0.54 -10.16 -2.00
CA LEU A 129 0.36 -10.27 -3.15
C LEU A 129 1.24 -9.02 -3.24
N PHE A 130 2.48 -9.19 -3.68
CA PHE A 130 3.44 -8.10 -3.81
C PHE A 130 3.76 -7.80 -5.28
N ASN A 131 4.23 -6.58 -5.55
CA ASN A 131 4.79 -6.23 -6.86
C ASN A 131 6.13 -6.96 -7.05
N ALA A 132 6.20 -7.83 -8.06
CA ALA A 132 7.34 -8.68 -8.36
C ALA A 132 8.29 -8.07 -9.40
N VAL A 133 9.53 -8.54 -9.42
CA VAL A 133 10.55 -8.13 -10.42
C VAL A 133 10.23 -8.69 -11.80
N ALA A 134 9.68 -9.90 -11.86
CA ALA A 134 9.40 -10.63 -13.07
C ALA A 134 8.03 -11.31 -12.99
N VAL A 135 7.54 -11.76 -14.15
CA VAL A 135 6.24 -12.43 -14.31
C VAL A 135 6.12 -13.72 -13.50
N ASP A 136 7.24 -14.36 -13.16
CA ASP A 136 7.26 -15.58 -12.35
C ASP A 136 6.82 -15.36 -10.88
N GLY A 137 6.79 -14.10 -10.42
CA GLY A 137 6.32 -13.74 -9.09
C GLY A 137 7.23 -14.18 -7.93
N LEU A 138 8.46 -14.60 -8.22
CA LEU A 138 9.34 -15.22 -7.21
C LEU A 138 9.98 -14.21 -6.25
N LYS A 139 10.25 -12.98 -6.74
CA LYS A 139 10.96 -11.96 -5.97
C LYS A 139 10.19 -10.65 -5.96
N GLN A 140 10.01 -10.11 -4.77
CA GLN A 140 9.44 -8.78 -4.56
C GLN A 140 10.39 -7.70 -5.10
N LYS A 141 9.84 -6.72 -5.83
CA LYS A 141 10.61 -5.65 -6.48
C LYS A 141 11.27 -4.71 -5.47
N HIS A 142 10.52 -4.32 -4.45
CA HIS A 142 10.99 -3.50 -3.34
C HIS A 142 10.40 -4.05 -2.05
N VAL A 143 11.25 -4.31 -1.06
CA VAL A 143 10.84 -4.73 0.29
C VAL A 143 10.82 -3.49 1.18
N ALA A 144 9.72 -3.26 1.89
CA ALA A 144 9.57 -2.06 2.70
C ALA A 144 10.58 -2.06 3.85
N ASN A 145 11.13 -0.88 4.14
CA ASN A 145 12.03 -0.65 5.27
C ASN A 145 11.63 0.58 6.10
N SER A 146 10.51 1.21 5.73
CA SER A 146 9.97 2.43 6.31
C SER A 146 8.48 2.51 5.94
N ALA A 147 7.74 3.37 6.63
CA ALA A 147 6.36 3.69 6.28
C ALA A 147 6.21 5.19 6.02
N LEU A 148 5.20 5.59 5.24
CA LEU A 148 4.92 7.01 4.99
C LEU A 148 4.43 7.70 6.27
N PHE A 149 5.02 8.83 6.67
CA PHE A 149 4.62 9.51 7.90
C PHE A 149 3.26 10.21 7.77
N ASN A 150 3.08 11.01 6.70
CA ASN A 150 1.87 11.80 6.47
C ASN A 150 1.20 11.41 5.15
N ARG A 151 -0.12 11.58 5.10
CA ARG A 151 -0.85 11.58 3.83
C ARG A 151 -0.20 12.58 2.88
N THR A 152 0.20 12.12 1.69
CA THR A 152 0.95 12.94 0.74
C THR A 152 0.23 12.99 -0.60
N LYS A 153 0.07 14.18 -1.16
CA LYS A 153 -0.44 14.36 -2.52
C LYS A 153 0.68 14.07 -3.52
N ILE A 154 0.36 13.26 -4.54
CA ILE A 154 1.29 12.98 -5.64
C ILE A 154 1.18 14.16 -6.61
N GLU A 155 2.26 14.92 -6.74
CA GLU A 155 2.34 16.04 -7.68
C GLU A 155 3.03 15.60 -8.98
N ASP A 156 2.78 16.34 -10.07
CA ASP A 156 3.40 16.15 -11.40
C ASP A 156 4.90 16.54 -11.44
N GLY A 157 5.57 16.51 -10.29
CA GLY A 157 6.92 17.01 -10.10
C GLY A 157 7.60 16.37 -8.90
N ILE A 158 8.57 17.07 -8.31
CA ILE A 158 9.31 16.55 -7.15
C ILE A 158 8.37 16.48 -5.95
N THR A 159 7.97 15.27 -5.58
CA THR A 159 7.23 15.01 -4.35
C THR A 159 8.20 14.60 -3.25
N LEU A 160 8.35 15.43 -2.21
CA LEU A 160 9.19 15.11 -1.05
C LEU A 160 8.33 14.52 0.07
N VAL A 161 8.74 13.36 0.57
CA VAL A 161 8.02 12.63 1.62
C VAL A 161 8.83 12.55 2.91
N SER A 162 8.12 12.57 4.04
CA SER A 162 8.65 12.22 5.36
C SER A 162 8.32 10.77 5.66
N LEU A 163 9.29 10.04 6.19
CA LEU A 163 9.16 8.61 6.47
C LEU A 163 9.24 8.33 7.96
N LEU A 164 8.56 7.28 8.40
CA LEU A 164 8.71 6.68 9.71
C LEU A 164 9.90 5.73 9.71
N ARG A 165 10.72 5.83 10.76
CA ARG A 165 11.80 4.90 11.07
C ARG A 165 11.33 3.81 12.03
N THR A 166 10.47 4.15 12.98
CA THR A 166 9.89 3.23 13.96
C THR A 166 8.42 3.53 14.14
N ALA A 167 7.64 2.51 14.50
CA ALA A 167 6.26 2.61 14.97
C ALA A 167 5.89 1.30 15.66
N ALA A 168 5.28 1.35 16.84
CA ALA A 168 4.86 0.18 17.58
C ALA A 168 3.33 0.12 17.73
N GLU A 169 2.84 -1.02 18.20
CA GLU A 169 1.41 -1.32 18.35
C GLU A 169 0.61 -1.08 17.07
N ILE A 170 1.16 -1.48 15.93
CA ILE A 170 0.54 -1.24 14.62
C ILE A 170 -0.60 -2.24 14.46
N GLU A 171 -1.81 -1.76 14.21
CA GLU A 171 -2.98 -2.61 13.94
C GLU A 171 -3.15 -2.87 12.44
N PRO A 172 -2.86 -4.09 11.92
CA PRO A 172 -2.88 -4.36 10.48
C PRO A 172 -4.27 -4.28 9.83
N SER A 173 -5.34 -4.40 10.64
CA SER A 173 -6.74 -4.29 10.21
C SER A 173 -7.13 -2.86 9.83
N LYS A 174 -6.55 -1.86 10.50
CA LYS A 174 -6.80 -0.42 10.27
C LYS A 174 -5.92 0.17 9.16
N LEU A 175 -4.99 -0.62 8.62
CA LEU A 175 -4.11 -0.18 7.55
C LEU A 175 -4.83 -0.18 6.21
N VAL A 176 -4.86 0.99 5.57
CA VAL A 176 -5.37 1.14 4.19
C VAL A 176 -4.52 0.37 3.19
N MET A 177 -3.20 0.31 3.42
CA MET A 177 -2.25 -0.42 2.57
C MET A 177 -1.66 -1.60 3.36
N PRO A 178 -1.75 -2.84 2.84
CA PRO A 178 -1.20 -3.99 3.52
C PRO A 178 0.33 -4.05 3.44
N PHE A 179 0.96 -4.66 4.45
CA PHE A 179 2.38 -5.03 4.43
C PHE A 179 2.50 -6.51 4.09
N SER A 180 3.42 -6.86 3.20
CA SER A 180 3.73 -8.27 2.91
C SER A 180 4.49 -8.90 4.09
N GLU A 181 4.56 -10.22 4.16
CA GLU A 181 5.36 -10.91 5.19
C GLU A 181 6.84 -10.53 5.10
N ASN A 182 7.38 -10.40 3.88
CA ASN A 182 8.75 -9.97 3.65
C ASN A 182 9.01 -8.56 4.17
N ASP A 183 8.04 -7.65 4.01
CA ASP A 183 8.13 -6.28 4.52
C ASP A 183 8.20 -6.28 6.05
N LYS A 184 7.30 -7.03 6.70
CA LYS A 184 7.26 -7.15 8.16
C LYS A 184 8.56 -7.76 8.71
N ALA A 185 9.07 -8.80 8.05
CA ALA A 185 10.33 -9.43 8.41
C ALA A 185 11.51 -8.45 8.33
N ASN A 186 11.56 -7.61 7.29
CA ASN A 186 12.63 -6.62 7.10
C ASN A 186 12.53 -5.43 8.08
N MET A 187 11.32 -5.13 8.57
CA MET A 187 11.05 -4.03 9.51
C MET A 187 11.08 -4.46 10.98
N LYS A 188 11.26 -5.76 11.24
CA LYS A 188 11.31 -6.35 12.59
C LYS A 188 12.34 -5.65 13.47
N GLY A 189 11.91 -5.26 14.67
CA GLY A 189 12.73 -4.56 15.67
C GLY A 189 12.63 -3.03 15.62
N TRP A 190 12.13 -2.46 14.53
CA TRP A 190 11.77 -1.03 14.45
C TRP A 190 10.27 -0.81 14.33
N PHE A 191 9.57 -1.76 13.70
CA PHE A 191 8.12 -1.76 13.60
C PHE A 191 7.55 -2.99 14.31
N GLU A 192 6.53 -2.77 15.14
CA GLU A 192 5.82 -3.83 15.87
C GLU A 192 4.37 -3.90 15.38
N PHE A 193 4.04 -4.99 14.69
CA PHE A 193 2.71 -5.27 14.19
C PHE A 193 1.97 -6.17 15.19
N ASN A 194 0.81 -5.73 15.65
CA ASN A 194 -0.09 -6.50 16.51
C ASN A 194 -0.90 -7.46 15.62
N GLU A 195 -0.39 -8.68 15.46
CA GLU A 195 -1.03 -9.76 14.69
C GLU A 195 -1.73 -10.78 15.58
#